data_AF-A0AAX1EF94-F1
#
_entry.id   AF-A0AAX1EF94-F1
#
_cell.length_a   1.000
_cell.length_b   1.000
_cell.length_c   1.000
_cell.angle_alpha   90.00
_cell.angle_beta   90.00
_cell.angle_gamma   90.00
#
_symmetry.space_group_name_H-M   'P 1'
#
loop_
_entity.id
_entity.type
_entity.pdbx_description
1 polymer ?
#
loop_
_entity_poly.entity_id
_entity_poly.type
_entity_poly.pdbx_seq_one_letter_code
_entity_poly.pdbx_strand_id
1 'polypeptide(L)' 'MSSDVAGIVATLFALNRLIWITESDDLCSKYEQLLDYAEQHKESGKIFAAID' A
#
# COMPACT_ATOMS: atom_id res chain seq x y z
N MET A 1 -13.54 -6.62 -6.01
CA MET A 1 -12.71 -5.84 -5.09
C MET A 1 -13.62 -4.80 -4.45
N SER A 2 -13.61 -4.65 -3.12
CA SER A 2 -14.35 -3.55 -2.47
C SER A 2 -13.67 -2.21 -2.76
N SER A 3 -14.41 -1.11 -2.65
CA SER A 3 -13.85 0.24 -2.84
C SER A 3 -12.73 0.56 -1.84
N ASP A 4 -12.84 0.02 -0.62
CA ASP A 4 -11.83 0.15 0.43
C ASP A 4 -10.50 -0.52 0.03
N VAL A 5 -10.56 -1.79 -0.40
CA VAL A 5 -9.41 -2.53 -0.91
C VAL A 5 -8.78 -1.85 -2.13
N ALA A 6 -9.60 -1.30 -3.05
CA ALA A 6 -9.09 -0.55 -4.19
C ALA A 6 -8.36 0.73 -3.77
N GLY A 7 -8.84 1.42 -2.72
CA GLY A 7 -8.17 2.57 -2.14
C GLY A 7 -6.80 2.23 -1.57
N ILE A 8 -6.71 1.17 -0.75
CA ILE A 8 -5.44 0.71 -0.16
C ILE A 8 -4.41 0.41 -1.26
N VAL A 9 -4.80 -0.35 -2.29
CA VAL A 9 -3.92 -0.69 -3.41
C VAL A 9 -3.47 0.56 -4.15
N ALA A 10 -4.39 1.47 -4.49
CA ALA A 10 -4.05 2.71 -5.18
C ALA A 10 -3.06 3.57 -4.36
N THR A 11 -3.24 3.65 -3.05
CA THR A 11 -2.34 4.39 -2.16
C THR A 11 -0.95 3.74 -2.07
N LEU A 12 -0.86 2.40 -2.00
CA LEU A 12 0.43 1.70 -2.02
C LEU A 12 1.21 2.00 -3.31
N PHE A 13 0.56 1.98 -4.47
CA PHE A 13 1.21 2.34 -5.74
C PHE A 13 1.65 3.82 -5.78
N ALA A 14 0.83 4.72 -5.26
CA ALA A 14 1.17 6.14 -5.20
C ALA A 14 2.37 6.40 -4.29
N LEU A 15 2.41 5.80 -3.10
CA LEU A 15 3.52 5.90 -2.16
C LEU A 15 4.81 5.33 -2.76
N ASN A 16 4.76 4.11 -3.33
CA ASN A 16 5.91 3.51 -4.01
C ASN A 16 6.46 4.46 -5.09
N ARG A 17 5.60 5.03 -5.92
CA ARG A 17 6.03 5.98 -6.96
C ARG A 17 6.70 7.22 -6.36
N LEU A 18 6.17 7.78 -5.28
CA LEU A 18 6.76 8.96 -4.63
C LEU A 18 8.10 8.64 -3.97
N ILE A 19 8.25 7.46 -3.37
CA ILE A 19 9.52 6.98 -2.80
C ILE A 19 10.60 6.97 -3.88
N TRP A 20 10.32 6.40 -5.05
CA TRP A 20 11.28 6.37 -6.17
C TRP A 20 11.69 7.75 -6.69
N ILE A 21 10.85 8.77 -6.52
CA ILE A 21 11.15 10.14 -7.00
C ILE A 21 11.91 10.94 -5.96
N THR A 22 11.59 10.74 -4.68
CA THR A 22 12.02 11.62 -3.59
C THR A 22 13.08 11.00 -2.69
N GLU A 23 13.25 9.68 -2.75
CA GLU A 23 14.12 8.90 -1.87
C GLU A 23 13.85 9.20 -0.38
N SER A 24 12.60 9.49 -0.04
CA SER A 24 12.19 9.91 1.31
C SER A 24 11.93 8.72 2.22
N ASP A 25 12.74 8.60 3.29
CA ASP A 25 12.58 7.58 4.33
C ASP A 25 11.23 7.70 5.08
N ASP A 26 10.66 8.91 5.21
CA ASP A 26 9.33 9.11 5.81
C ASP A 26 8.24 8.46 4.96
N LEU A 27 8.38 8.53 3.63
CA LEU A 27 7.44 7.87 2.72
C LEU A 27 7.61 6.35 2.74
N CYS A 28 8.85 5.85 2.84
CA CYS A 28 9.11 4.43 3.07
C CYS A 28 8.40 3.94 4.35
N SER A 29 8.55 4.68 5.45
CA SER A 29 7.91 4.36 6.73
C SER A 29 6.38 4.34 6.62
N LYS A 30 5.78 5.27 5.85
CA LYS A 30 4.32 5.28 5.60
C LYS A 30 3.86 4.12 4.73
N TYR A 31 4.67 3.72 3.75
CA TYR A 31 4.39 2.55 2.92
C TYR A 31 4.38 1.27 3.75
N GLU A 32 5.37 1.08 4.63
CA GLU A 32 5.43 -0.04 5.56
C GLU A 32 4.23 -0.06 6.52
N GLN A 33 3.88 1.08 7.13
CA GLN A 33 2.69 1.17 8.00
C GLN A 33 1.40 0.81 7.27
N LEU A 34 1.28 1.15 5.98
CA LEU A 34 0.11 0.79 5.19
C LEU A 34 0.11 -0.70 4.82
N LEU A 35 1.27 -1.31 4.62
CA LEU A 35 1.38 -2.76 4.45
C LEU A 35 0.98 -3.51 5.72
N ASP A 36 1.45 -3.07 6.89
CA ASP A 36 1.06 -3.65 8.19
C ASP A 36 -0.47 -3.58 8.40
N TYR A 37 -1.07 -2.46 8.03
CA TYR A 37 -2.52 -2.31 8.06
C TYR A 37 -3.22 -3.25 7.06
N ALA A 38 -2.70 -3.37 5.84
CA ALA A 38 -3.25 -4.23 4.80
C ALA A 38 -3.19 -5.72 5.16
N GLU A 39 -2.16 -6.14 5.91
CA GLU A 39 -2.02 -7.52 6.41
C GLU A 39 -3.18 -7.93 7.32
N GLN A 40 -3.64 -7.00 8.17
CA GLN A 40 -4.74 -7.25 9.10
C GLN A 40 -6.13 -7.11 8.45
N HIS A 41 -6.22 -6.70 7.19
CA HIS A 41 -7.48 -6.49 6.51
C HIS A 41 -8.16 -7.83 6.15
N LYS A 42 -9.49 -7.91 6.31
CA LYS A 42 -10.30 -9.11 5.98
C LYS A 42 -10.17 -9.59 4.52
N GLU A 43 -9.74 -8.72 3.62
CA GLU A 43 -9.47 -9.03 2.21
C GLU A 43 -7.96 -8.92 1.87
N SER A 44 -7.06 -9.10 2.85
CA SER A 44 -5.61 -8.97 2.68
C SER A 44 -5.09 -9.75 1.48
N GLY A 45 -5.51 -11.01 1.29
CA GLY A 45 -5.12 -11.81 0.12
C GLY A 45 -5.44 -11.16 -1.23
N LYS A 46 -6.50 -10.37 -1.34
CA LYS A 46 -6.82 -9.61 -2.57
C LYS A 46 -5.96 -8.35 -2.72
N ILE A 47 -5.56 -7.74 -1.61
CA ILE A 47 -4.64 -6.60 -1.61
C ILE A 47 -3.27 -7.08 -2.09
N PHE A 48 -2.71 -8.12 -1.46
CA PHE A 48 -1.39 -8.65 -1.81
C PHE A 48 -1.35 -9.20 -3.23
N ALA A 49 -2.38 -9.92 -3.69
CA ALA A 49 -2.47 -10.38 -5.07
C ALA A 49 -2.58 -9.24 -6.12
N ALA A 50 -2.89 -8.01 -5.71
CA ALA A 50 -2.99 -6.86 -6.60
C ALA A 50 -1.73 -5.99 -6.62
N ILE A 51 -0.84 -6.14 -5.64
CA ILE A 51 0.43 -5.39 -5.53
C ILE A 51 1.66 -6.25 -5.79
N ASP A 52 1.52 -7.59 -5.77
CA ASP A 52 2.50 -8.55 -6.29
C ASP A 52 2.74 -8.32 -7.80
#